data_AF-A0AAW1VKR7-F1
#
_entry.id   AF-A0AAW1VKR7-F1
#
_cell.length_a   1.000
_cell.length_b   1.000
_cell.length_c   1.000
_cell.angle_alpha   90.00
_cell.angle_beta   90.00
_cell.angle_gamma   90.00
#
_symmetry.space_group_name_H-M   'P 1'
#
loop_
_entity.id
_entity.type
_entity.pdbx_description
1 polymer ?
#
loop_
_entity_poly.entity_id
_entity_poly.type
_entity_poly.pdbx_seq_one_letter_code
_entity_poly.pdbx_strand_id
1 'polypeptide(L)'
;MARGGRKKWQNKTVYICTAEYKNNFETRYAIHSIHLTDLLSREEETRADETKGDYSANSNKGGNLHIVDSINSSLIPRGMHCGVFGSQILFAGGRDFYPGKRGETSRKIYVFETDPTVDPNPEIREYNPCFLQGKRDPFLVELKGNLYALGGVYAGSTVYESPCFEVFCKKTQRWYPKCNPPFFNEHVYLCGHRPPYLSCAIAGTKILVSCPNKPEVFCYDAAKLRCNDLGEWKILSGSDYGLPFIGNALVLDLEDGTNILFSSQFFHWYILRHHHKIDRGIVPYRMTINDSDSRISIKPIKTKALGREVVPPVFWSPTTSHSFVHLGGRKICCVLASQISAEDGNSIDKMLIAFITFEFRCTTKSNDDDDDDDEFSVDNLTTRICEYDFSNESASSDIYHATLVGCFQR
;
A
#
# COMPACT_ATOMS: atom_id res chain seq x y z
N MET A 1 12.83 -35.46 4.79
CA MET A 1 13.63 -34.37 5.39
C MET A 1 12.87 -33.04 5.30
N ALA A 2 11.82 -32.83 6.10
CA ALA A 2 10.98 -31.62 6.01
C ALA A 2 10.58 -31.09 7.40
N ARG A 3 11.57 -30.76 8.26
CA ARG A 3 11.32 -30.19 9.61
C ARG A 3 12.01 -28.85 9.87
N GLY A 4 12.74 -28.28 8.90
CA GLY A 4 13.51 -27.03 9.08
C GLY A 4 12.72 -25.72 8.87
N GLY A 5 11.56 -25.75 8.20
CA GLY A 5 10.88 -24.52 7.76
C GLY A 5 10.01 -23.82 8.81
N ARG A 6 9.41 -24.55 9.76
CA ARG A 6 8.41 -23.98 10.70
C ARG A 6 9.01 -23.02 11.74
N LYS A 7 10.28 -23.19 12.14
CA LYS A 7 10.90 -22.32 13.15
C LYS A 7 11.15 -20.88 12.67
N LYS A 8 11.23 -20.64 11.35
CA LYS A 8 11.52 -19.31 10.80
C LYS A 8 10.34 -18.33 10.88
N TRP A 9 9.13 -18.83 11.13
CA TRP A 9 7.87 -18.07 11.02
C TRP A 9 7.18 -17.80 12.36
N GLN A 10 7.64 -18.43 13.45
CA GLN A 10 6.93 -18.42 14.74
C GLN A 10 6.87 -17.04 15.42
N ASN A 11 7.70 -16.09 15.02
CA ASN A 11 7.79 -14.77 15.65
C ASN A 11 7.46 -13.61 14.70
N LYS A 12 6.92 -13.89 13.51
CA LYS A 12 6.59 -12.83 12.54
C LYS A 12 5.11 -12.49 12.58
N THR A 13 4.83 -11.21 12.49
CA THR A 13 3.47 -10.68 12.54
C THR A 13 3.21 -9.80 11.33
N VAL A 14 2.05 -9.96 10.71
CA VAL A 14 1.56 -9.03 9.70
C VAL A 14 0.69 -8.01 10.40
N TYR A 15 1.05 -6.75 10.26
CA TYR A 15 0.28 -5.61 10.71
C TYR A 15 -0.48 -5.02 9.53
N ILE A 16 -1.74 -4.64 9.75
CA ILE A 16 -2.52 -3.88 8.78
C ILE A 16 -3.00 -2.58 9.43
N CYS A 17 -3.06 -1.53 8.64
CA CYS A 17 -3.47 -0.20 9.08
C CYS A 17 -4.79 0.14 8.40
N THR A 18 -5.81 0.50 9.17
CA THR A 18 -7.12 0.89 8.65
C THR A 18 -7.46 2.31 9.04
N ALA A 19 -8.29 2.97 8.23
CA ALA A 19 -8.86 4.27 8.53
C ALA A 19 -10.38 4.22 8.42
N GLU A 20 -11.05 4.86 9.36
CA GLU A 20 -12.51 4.97 9.46
C GLU A 20 -12.90 6.44 9.50
N TYR A 21 -13.87 6.83 8.69
CA TYR A 21 -14.36 8.20 8.58
C TYR A 21 -15.84 8.26 8.91
N LYS A 22 -16.17 9.02 9.96
CA LYS A 22 -17.54 9.18 10.44
C LYS A 22 -18.18 10.48 9.92
N ASN A 23 -19.51 10.49 9.82
CA ASN A 23 -20.28 11.66 9.37
C ASN A 23 -20.11 12.89 10.29
N ASN A 24 -19.83 12.67 11.58
CA ASN A 24 -19.59 13.70 12.59
C ASN A 24 -18.18 14.36 12.54
N PHE A 25 -17.44 14.17 11.44
CA PHE A 25 -16.06 14.64 11.25
C PHE A 25 -14.98 13.92 12.05
N GLU A 26 -15.34 12.98 12.92
CA GLU A 26 -14.38 12.12 13.61
C GLU A 26 -13.68 11.19 12.61
N THR A 27 -12.42 10.88 12.93
CA THR A 27 -11.59 9.97 12.16
C THR A 27 -10.91 9.03 13.12
N ARG A 28 -10.85 7.74 12.75
CA ARG A 28 -10.11 6.74 13.50
C ARG A 28 -9.08 6.05 12.61
N TYR A 29 -7.89 5.83 13.15
CA TYR A 29 -6.87 4.99 12.57
C TYR A 29 -6.60 3.84 13.53
N ALA A 30 -6.61 2.62 13.03
CA ALA A 30 -6.37 1.43 13.82
C ALA A 30 -5.23 0.60 13.22
N ILE A 31 -4.45 -0.01 14.09
CA ILE A 31 -3.43 -0.99 13.74
C ILE A 31 -3.94 -2.33 14.22
N HIS A 32 -4.03 -3.27 13.28
CA HIS A 32 -4.37 -4.65 13.57
C HIS A 32 -3.18 -5.54 13.34
N SER A 33 -3.15 -6.69 14.01
CA SER A 33 -2.11 -7.69 13.85
C SER A 33 -2.70 -9.08 13.65
N ILE A 34 -1.97 -9.89 12.87
CA ILE A 34 -2.20 -11.33 12.74
C ILE A 34 -0.85 -12.03 12.70
N HIS A 35 -0.68 -13.06 13.53
CA HIS A 35 0.54 -13.84 13.49
C HIS A 35 0.64 -14.63 12.18
N LEU A 36 1.84 -14.71 11.63
CA LEU A 36 2.05 -15.36 10.34
C LEU A 36 1.80 -16.88 10.41
N THR A 37 1.96 -17.49 11.58
CA THR A 37 1.57 -18.89 11.83
C THR A 37 0.07 -19.11 11.69
N ASP A 38 -0.73 -18.16 12.18
CA ASP A 38 -2.18 -18.23 12.11
C ASP A 38 -2.59 -18.00 10.67
N LEU A 39 -2.01 -16.99 10.03
CA LEU A 39 -2.25 -16.67 8.64
C LEU A 39 -2.00 -17.86 7.69
N LEU A 40 -0.88 -18.58 7.90
CA LEU A 40 -0.47 -19.71 7.06
C LEU A 40 -1.01 -21.07 7.53
N SER A 41 -1.71 -21.13 8.66
CA SER A 41 -2.33 -22.38 9.09
C SER A 41 -3.44 -22.75 8.12
N ARG A 42 -3.51 -24.01 7.66
CA ARG A 42 -4.66 -24.48 6.88
C ARG A 42 -5.83 -24.63 7.84
N GLU A 43 -6.96 -24.03 7.51
CA GLU A 43 -8.22 -24.39 8.16
C GLU A 43 -8.51 -25.85 7.80
N GLU A 44 -8.72 -26.70 8.81
CA GLU A 44 -9.21 -28.06 8.55
C GLU A 44 -10.59 -27.92 7.89
N GLU A 45 -10.71 -28.39 6.65
CA GLU A 45 -11.96 -28.38 5.88
C GLU A 45 -13.08 -29.10 6.64
N THR A 46 -13.90 -28.36 7.38
CA THR A 46 -15.27 -28.80 7.62
C THR A 46 -16.05 -28.54 6.34
N ARG A 47 -16.29 -29.61 5.57
CA ARG A 47 -17.16 -29.64 4.38
C ARG A 47 -18.44 -28.83 4.64
N ALA A 48 -18.56 -27.66 4.03
CA ALA A 48 -19.79 -26.90 3.94
C ALA A 48 -20.38 -27.08 2.54
N ASP A 49 -21.67 -27.41 2.50
CA ASP A 49 -22.47 -27.78 1.34
C ASP A 49 -22.58 -26.61 0.33
N GLU A 50 -22.26 -26.84 -0.95
CA GLU A 50 -22.11 -25.82 -2.02
C GLU A 50 -23.42 -25.20 -2.54
N THR A 51 -24.54 -25.26 -1.82
CA THR A 51 -25.86 -24.91 -2.40
C THR A 51 -26.52 -23.61 -1.92
N LYS A 52 -25.85 -22.78 -1.12
CA LYS A 52 -26.34 -21.42 -0.84
C LYS A 52 -25.19 -20.42 -0.81
N GLY A 53 -25.31 -19.36 -1.60
CA GLY A 53 -24.42 -18.20 -1.62
C GLY A 53 -24.48 -17.33 -0.36
N ASP A 54 -24.60 -17.96 0.81
CA ASP A 54 -24.34 -17.34 2.10
C ASP A 54 -22.87 -17.55 2.41
N TYR A 55 -22.07 -16.50 2.26
CA TYR A 55 -20.81 -16.38 3.01
C TYR A 55 -21.16 -16.13 4.48
N SER A 56 -21.84 -17.09 5.10
CA SER A 56 -21.94 -17.18 6.56
C SER A 56 -20.54 -17.56 7.04
N ALA A 57 -19.76 -16.52 7.34
CA ALA A 57 -18.57 -16.64 8.13
C ALA A 57 -18.99 -17.36 9.41
N ASN A 58 -18.51 -18.60 9.59
CA ASN A 58 -18.59 -19.27 10.88
C ASN A 58 -17.85 -18.37 11.88
N SER A 59 -18.63 -17.54 12.59
CA SER A 59 -18.19 -16.78 13.73
C SER A 59 -17.63 -17.77 14.76
N ASN A 60 -16.31 -17.74 14.91
CA ASN A 60 -15.49 -18.30 16.01
C ASN A 60 -14.29 -19.19 15.62
N LYS A 61 -13.92 -19.37 14.34
CA LYS A 61 -12.67 -20.14 14.02
C LYS A 61 -11.79 -19.63 12.88
N GLY A 62 -11.96 -18.39 12.42
CA GLY A 62 -11.01 -17.72 11.52
C GLY A 62 -9.93 -16.99 12.32
N GLY A 63 -8.64 -17.15 11.95
CA GLY A 63 -7.49 -16.57 12.66
C GLY A 63 -7.73 -15.12 13.11
N ASN A 64 -7.58 -14.87 14.42
CA ASN A 64 -8.01 -13.64 15.05
C ASN A 64 -7.17 -12.45 14.55
N LEU A 65 -7.77 -11.61 13.72
CA LEU A 65 -7.27 -10.27 13.50
C LEU A 65 -7.49 -9.47 14.78
N HIS A 66 -6.39 -9.04 15.42
CA HIS A 66 -6.44 -8.33 16.70
C HIS A 66 -6.15 -6.86 16.50
N ILE A 67 -7.03 -5.97 16.97
CA ILE A 67 -6.68 -4.55 17.12
C ILE A 67 -5.59 -4.47 18.20
N VAL A 68 -4.44 -3.94 17.83
CA VAL A 68 -3.32 -3.74 18.76
C VAL A 68 -3.41 -2.36 19.39
N ASP A 69 -3.78 -1.36 18.59
CA ASP A 69 -4.10 -0.03 19.09
C ASP A 69 -4.90 0.80 18.07
N SER A 70 -5.54 1.87 18.52
CA SER A 70 -6.21 2.83 17.64
C SER A 70 -6.22 4.25 18.21
N ILE A 71 -6.15 5.24 17.33
CA ILE A 71 -6.39 6.65 17.65
C ILE A 71 -7.67 7.12 17.01
N ASN A 72 -8.52 7.77 17.78
CA ASN A 72 -9.73 8.42 17.30
C ASN A 72 -9.83 9.84 17.87
N SER A 73 -10.22 10.80 17.02
CA SER A 73 -10.64 12.14 17.44
C SER A 73 -11.03 12.96 16.20
N SER A 74 -11.84 14.00 16.40
CA SER A 74 -12.11 15.02 15.37
C SER A 74 -10.89 15.89 15.04
N LEU A 75 -9.84 15.85 15.87
CA LEU A 75 -8.58 16.56 15.66
C LEU A 75 -7.55 15.72 14.87
N ILE A 76 -7.85 14.46 14.58
CA ILE A 76 -6.99 13.61 13.76
C ILE A 76 -7.20 13.94 12.28
N PRO A 77 -6.13 14.18 11.50
CA PRO A 77 -6.25 14.49 10.07
C PRO A 77 -6.89 13.34 9.30
N ARG A 78 -7.74 13.67 8.32
CA ARG A 78 -8.30 12.70 7.36
C ARG A 78 -7.33 12.42 6.22
N GLY A 79 -7.26 11.19 5.74
CA GLY A 79 -6.33 10.83 4.65
C GLY A 79 -4.86 10.86 5.07
N MET A 80 -4.55 10.56 6.33
CA MET A 80 -3.20 10.12 6.67
C MET A 80 -2.89 8.83 5.92
N HIS A 81 -1.66 8.72 5.43
CA HIS A 81 -1.13 7.48 4.89
C HIS A 81 -0.20 6.84 5.91
N CYS A 82 0.07 5.54 5.78
CA CYS A 82 1.00 4.83 6.63
C CYS A 82 2.29 4.39 5.91
N GLY A 83 3.33 4.17 6.70
CA GLY A 83 4.62 3.65 6.28
C GLY A 83 5.34 2.99 7.46
N VAL A 84 6.58 2.56 7.25
CA VAL A 84 7.42 2.06 8.34
C VAL A 84 8.78 2.73 8.33
N PHE A 85 9.32 2.95 9.52
CA PHE A 85 10.67 3.41 9.79
C PHE A 85 11.28 2.62 10.94
N GLY A 86 12.28 1.78 10.66
CA GLY A 86 12.81 0.84 11.63
C GLY A 86 11.76 -0.18 12.06
N SER A 87 11.50 -0.24 13.37
CA SER A 87 10.46 -1.06 13.99
C SER A 87 9.13 -0.31 14.16
N GLN A 88 8.99 0.92 13.65
CA GLN A 88 7.81 1.75 13.91
C GLN A 88 6.89 1.85 12.72
N ILE A 89 5.60 1.59 12.92
CA ILE A 89 4.55 1.96 11.97
C ILE A 89 4.22 3.43 12.16
N LEU A 90 4.09 4.18 11.07
CA LEU A 90 3.73 5.59 11.11
C LEU A 90 2.38 5.83 10.45
N PHE A 91 1.61 6.77 10.97
CA PHE A 91 0.56 7.48 10.24
C PHE A 91 0.98 8.93 10.06
N ALA A 92 0.98 9.46 8.83
CA ALA A 92 1.46 10.81 8.61
C ALA A 92 0.64 11.58 7.57
N GLY A 93 0.65 12.91 7.74
CA GLY A 93 0.07 13.83 6.79
C GLY A 93 -1.45 13.92 6.93
N GLY A 94 -2.15 13.85 5.81
CA GLY A 94 -3.59 14.02 5.73
C GLY A 94 -4.02 15.48 5.73
N ARG A 95 -5.30 15.69 6.04
CA ARG A 95 -5.98 16.97 5.99
C ARG A 95 -6.80 17.17 7.25
N ASP A 96 -6.53 18.25 7.95
CA ASP A 96 -7.33 18.63 9.11
C ASP A 96 -8.73 19.02 8.61
N PHE A 97 -9.79 18.49 9.20
CA PHE A 97 -11.16 18.81 8.78
C PHE A 97 -11.89 19.56 9.88
N TYR A 98 -12.27 20.80 9.60
CA TYR A 98 -13.08 21.62 10.51
C TYR A 98 -14.35 22.08 9.79
N PRO A 99 -15.54 21.99 10.41
CA PRO A 99 -16.78 22.51 9.84
C PRO A 99 -16.61 23.97 9.40
N GLY A 100 -16.92 24.28 8.13
CA GLY A 100 -16.88 25.64 7.60
C GLY A 100 -15.50 26.19 7.19
N LYS A 101 -14.40 25.44 7.34
CA LYS A 101 -13.07 25.84 6.85
C LYS A 101 -12.54 24.87 5.80
N ARG A 102 -11.86 25.39 4.78
CA ARG A 102 -11.05 24.54 3.90
C ARG A 102 -9.90 24.00 4.74
N GLY A 103 -9.92 22.69 5.02
CA GLY A 103 -8.89 22.01 5.76
C GLY A 103 -7.48 22.21 5.19
N GLU A 104 -6.51 22.48 6.05
CA GLU A 104 -5.08 22.52 5.70
C GLU A 104 -4.49 21.11 5.68
N THR A 105 -3.44 20.92 4.89
CA THR A 105 -2.68 19.66 4.91
C THR A 105 -1.88 19.57 6.21
N SER A 106 -1.98 18.45 6.90
CA SER A 106 -1.35 18.28 8.21
C SER A 106 0.12 17.91 8.09
N ARG A 107 0.93 18.40 9.04
CA ARG A 107 2.35 18.06 9.18
C ARG A 107 2.59 16.91 10.16
N LYS A 108 1.53 16.51 10.87
CA LYS A 108 1.58 15.57 11.99
C LYS A 108 2.00 14.18 11.55
N ILE A 109 2.68 13.51 12.46
CA ILE A 109 3.12 12.13 12.34
C ILE A 109 2.77 11.45 13.65
N TYR A 110 2.15 10.28 13.58
CA TYR A 110 1.90 9.41 14.71
C TYR A 110 2.71 8.13 14.50
N VAL A 111 3.22 7.56 15.58
CA VAL A 111 4.07 6.37 15.55
C VAL A 111 3.55 5.32 16.51
N PHE A 112 3.70 4.06 16.12
CA PHE A 112 3.44 2.88 16.92
C PHE A 112 4.67 1.98 16.87
N GLU A 113 5.17 1.59 18.03
CA GLU A 113 6.34 0.71 18.15
C GLU A 113 5.91 -0.76 18.01
N THR A 114 6.56 -1.51 17.11
CA THR A 114 6.23 -2.94 16.91
C THR A 114 7.22 -3.88 17.59
N ASP A 115 8.37 -3.38 18.05
CA ASP A 115 9.35 -4.17 18.79
C ASP A 115 9.04 -4.13 20.30
N PRO A 116 8.55 -5.23 20.90
CA PRO A 116 8.21 -5.28 22.32
C PRO A 116 9.44 -5.12 23.24
N THR A 117 10.66 -5.24 22.70
CA THR A 117 11.89 -4.98 23.45
C THR A 117 12.21 -3.48 23.56
N VAL A 118 11.67 -2.67 22.63
CA VAL A 118 11.77 -1.21 22.65
C VAL A 118 10.64 -0.61 23.47
N ASP A 119 9.40 -1.09 23.27
CA ASP A 119 8.23 -0.68 24.04
C ASP A 119 7.32 -1.90 24.29
N PRO A 120 7.24 -2.42 25.53
CA PRO A 120 6.45 -3.61 25.83
C PRO A 120 4.94 -3.38 25.81
N ASN A 121 4.49 -2.12 25.91
CA ASN A 121 3.08 -1.73 25.87
C ASN A 121 2.92 -0.56 24.88
N PRO A 122 3.10 -0.83 23.58
CA PRO A 122 3.14 0.22 22.59
C PRO A 122 1.76 0.87 22.43
N GLU A 123 1.76 2.20 22.39
CA GLU A 123 0.60 3.02 22.07
C GLU A 123 0.96 3.95 20.90
N ILE A 124 -0.03 4.24 20.06
CA ILE A 124 0.05 5.21 18.98
C ILE A 124 0.13 6.58 19.63
N ARG A 125 1.24 7.27 19.36
CA ARG A 125 1.53 8.59 19.92
C ARG A 125 1.97 9.57 18.85
N GLU A 126 1.72 10.86 19.08
CA GLU A 126 2.23 11.92 18.21
C GLU A 126 3.76 11.98 18.30
N TYR A 127 4.41 12.08 17.13
CA TYR A 127 5.85 12.12 16.97
C TYR A 127 6.32 13.56 16.70
N ASN A 128 7.31 14.01 17.47
CA ASN A 128 7.70 15.44 17.56
C ASN A 128 8.88 15.88 16.66
N PRO A 129 9.23 15.12 15.61
CA PRO A 129 9.52 15.74 14.31
C PRO A 129 8.32 15.65 13.35
N CYS A 130 7.76 16.80 12.98
CA CYS A 130 6.72 16.89 11.95
C CYS A 130 7.34 17.21 10.57
N PHE A 131 6.59 16.95 9.48
CA PHE A 131 7.05 17.31 8.14
C PHE A 131 7.42 18.79 8.04
N LEU A 132 8.31 19.16 7.11
CA LEU A 132 8.57 20.56 6.79
C LEU A 132 7.29 21.24 6.26
N GLN A 133 6.54 20.52 5.42
CA GLN A 133 5.23 20.93 4.92
C GLN A 133 4.19 19.83 5.05
N GLY A 134 2.95 20.22 5.31
CA GLY A 134 1.83 19.29 5.33
C GLY A 134 1.65 18.56 3.99
N LYS A 135 1.33 17.26 4.06
CA LYS A 135 1.16 16.39 2.89
C LYS A 135 -0.18 15.70 2.95
N ARG A 136 -0.91 15.72 1.85
CA ARG A 136 -2.12 14.90 1.71
C ARG A 136 -1.72 13.53 1.13
N ASP A 137 -2.19 12.45 1.76
CA ASP A 137 -1.99 11.07 1.31
C ASP A 137 -0.50 10.74 0.95
N PRO A 138 0.48 10.98 1.85
CA PRO A 138 1.90 10.87 1.50
C PRO A 138 2.35 9.43 1.22
N PHE A 139 3.14 9.24 0.18
CA PHE A 139 3.98 8.06 0.01
C PHE A 139 5.14 8.09 1.01
N LEU A 140 5.27 7.03 1.83
CA LEU A 140 6.26 6.90 2.90
C LEU A 140 7.10 5.65 2.67
N VAL A 141 8.43 5.79 2.64
CA VAL A 141 9.35 4.66 2.46
C VAL A 141 10.64 4.85 3.25
N GLU A 142 11.08 3.82 3.95
CA GLU A 142 12.43 3.77 4.50
C GLU A 142 13.43 3.25 3.46
N LEU A 143 14.45 4.05 3.16
CA LEU A 143 15.58 3.66 2.31
C LEU A 143 16.89 4.03 3.00
N LYS A 144 17.80 3.06 3.09
CA LYS A 144 19.12 3.22 3.73
C LYS A 144 19.04 3.83 5.15
N GLY A 145 18.01 3.46 5.91
CA GLY A 145 17.81 3.93 7.28
C GLY A 145 17.33 5.38 7.40
N ASN A 146 16.83 5.99 6.32
CA ASN A 146 16.18 7.30 6.32
C ASN A 146 14.75 7.15 5.79
N LEU A 147 13.83 7.97 6.29
CA LEU A 147 12.42 7.94 5.88
C LEU A 147 12.17 9.03 4.83
N TYR A 148 11.81 8.62 3.62
CA TYR A 148 11.43 9.51 2.53
C TYR A 148 9.91 9.68 2.52
N ALA A 149 9.47 10.93 2.33
CA ALA A 149 8.07 11.30 2.25
C ALA A 149 7.81 12.10 0.98
N LEU A 150 6.95 11.59 0.10
CA LEU A 150 6.48 12.26 -1.10
C LEU A 150 4.98 12.47 -1.00
N GLY A 151 4.50 13.71 -1.05
CA GLY A 151 3.08 14.00 -1.03
C GLY A 151 2.78 15.34 -1.68
N GLY A 152 1.60 15.46 -2.29
CA GLY A 152 1.21 16.69 -2.96
C GLY A 152 0.74 17.77 -2.00
N VAL A 153 0.87 19.02 -2.44
CA VAL A 153 0.27 20.21 -1.82
C VAL A 153 -1.13 20.43 -2.42
N TYR A 154 -2.11 20.82 -1.59
CA TYR A 154 -3.48 21.04 -2.04
C TYR A 154 -3.60 22.29 -2.94
N ALA A 155 -4.37 22.16 -4.03
CA ALA A 155 -4.72 23.27 -4.92
C ALA A 155 -5.46 24.38 -4.16
N GLY A 156 -4.77 25.50 -3.92
CA GLY A 156 -5.27 26.62 -3.11
C GLY A 156 -4.38 26.99 -1.92
N SER A 157 -3.35 26.19 -1.63
CA SER A 157 -2.22 26.68 -0.83
C SER A 157 -1.51 27.78 -1.62
N THR A 158 -1.39 28.98 -1.05
CA THR A 158 -0.64 30.09 -1.64
C THR A 158 0.87 29.88 -1.61
N VAL A 159 1.34 28.78 -1.02
CA VAL A 159 2.76 28.46 -0.85
C VAL A 159 3.21 27.53 -1.99
N TYR A 160 3.54 28.12 -3.14
CA TYR A 160 4.08 27.41 -4.31
C TYR A 160 5.54 26.94 -4.11
N GLU A 161 6.19 27.31 -3.02
CA GLU A 161 7.61 27.02 -2.73
C GLU A 161 7.81 25.82 -1.78
N SER A 162 6.75 25.06 -1.50
CA SER A 162 6.78 24.06 -0.44
C SER A 162 7.28 22.68 -0.90
N PRO A 163 8.13 21.97 -0.12
CA PRO A 163 8.63 20.67 -0.53
C PRO A 163 7.53 19.60 -0.51
N CYS A 164 7.17 19.10 -1.70
CA CYS A 164 6.37 17.91 -1.86
C CYS A 164 7.17 16.65 -1.51
N PHE A 165 8.50 16.71 -1.67
CA PHE A 165 9.42 15.63 -1.38
C PHE A 165 10.43 16.04 -0.29
N GLU A 166 10.53 15.23 0.76
CA GLU A 166 11.48 15.44 1.87
C GLU A 166 11.98 14.11 2.45
N VAL A 167 13.10 14.16 3.17
CA VAL A 167 13.67 13.01 3.86
C VAL A 167 13.90 13.32 5.33
N PHE A 168 13.50 12.41 6.21
CA PHE A 168 13.89 12.40 7.60
C PHE A 168 15.19 11.62 7.76
N CYS A 169 16.22 12.30 8.24
CA CYS A 169 17.53 11.73 8.46
C CYS A 169 17.62 11.14 9.86
N LYS A 170 17.76 9.81 9.99
CA LYS A 170 17.85 9.15 11.31
C LYS A 170 19.01 9.68 12.16
N LYS A 171 20.14 10.00 11.52
CA LYS A 171 21.35 10.45 12.23
C LYS A 171 21.20 11.84 12.84
N THR A 172 20.54 12.76 12.13
CA THR A 172 20.39 14.14 12.59
C THR A 172 19.03 14.42 13.23
N GLN A 173 18.10 13.46 13.15
CA GLN A 173 16.72 13.56 13.64
C GLN A 173 16.00 14.79 13.07
N ARG A 174 16.23 15.09 11.78
CA ARG A 174 15.68 16.26 11.08
C ARG A 174 15.18 15.90 9.69
N TRP A 175 14.15 16.63 9.27
CA TRP A 175 13.65 16.63 7.90
C TRP A 175 14.49 17.57 7.02
N TYR A 176 14.77 17.13 5.79
CA TYR A 176 15.44 17.92 4.75
C TYR A 176 14.61 17.92 3.47
N PRO A 177 14.44 19.07 2.81
CA PRO A 177 13.74 19.13 1.54
C PRO A 177 14.56 18.40 0.46
N LYS A 178 13.86 17.81 -0.50
CA LYS A 178 14.44 17.18 -1.69
C LYS A 178 13.89 17.84 -2.95
N CYS A 179 14.56 17.62 -4.07
CA CYS A 179 14.05 18.11 -5.36
C CYS A 179 12.68 17.50 -5.63
N ASN A 180 11.65 18.31 -5.91
CA ASN A 180 10.33 17.79 -6.23
C ASN A 180 10.37 17.05 -7.59
N PRO A 181 9.56 15.99 -7.78
CA PRO A 181 9.41 15.41 -9.11
C PRO A 181 8.99 16.48 -10.14
N PRO A 182 9.54 16.49 -11.37
CA PRO A 182 9.32 17.57 -12.34
C PRO A 182 7.85 17.89 -12.64
N PHE A 183 6.97 16.89 -12.58
CA PHE A 183 5.54 17.06 -12.78
C PHE A 183 4.81 17.80 -11.64
N PHE A 184 5.48 18.12 -10.52
CA PHE A 184 4.96 19.03 -9.49
C PHE A 184 5.15 20.52 -9.83
N ASN A 185 6.07 20.85 -10.73
CA ASN A 185 6.43 22.24 -11.07
C ASN A 185 5.56 22.82 -12.18
N GLU A 186 4.84 21.98 -12.92
CA GLU A 186 3.93 22.41 -13.96
C GLU A 186 2.57 22.75 -13.33
N HIS A 187 1.99 23.92 -13.67
CA HIS A 187 0.71 24.45 -13.17
C HIS A 187 -0.53 23.57 -13.51
N VAL A 188 -0.34 22.28 -13.75
CA VAL A 188 -1.30 21.31 -14.31
C VAL A 188 -2.22 20.69 -13.24
N TYR A 189 -2.00 20.98 -11.95
CA TYR A 189 -2.90 20.54 -10.85
C TYR A 189 -4.22 21.31 -10.76
N LEU A 190 -4.57 22.10 -11.79
CA LEU A 190 -5.85 22.81 -11.87
C LEU A 190 -7.06 21.89 -12.11
N CYS A 191 -6.86 20.59 -12.32
CA CYS A 191 -7.95 19.64 -12.49
C CYS A 191 -8.35 18.95 -11.17
N GLY A 192 -9.05 19.70 -10.32
CA GLY A 192 -10.03 19.15 -9.38
C GLY A 192 -9.55 18.87 -7.95
N HIS A 193 -10.52 18.86 -7.03
CA HIS A 193 -10.39 18.72 -5.57
C HIS A 193 -9.74 17.40 -5.06
N ARG A 194 -9.11 16.62 -5.94
CA ARG A 194 -8.53 15.30 -5.63
C ARG A 194 -7.00 15.35 -5.84
N PRO A 195 -6.20 14.76 -4.93
CA PRO A 195 -4.76 14.74 -5.06
C PRO A 195 -4.37 13.92 -6.31
N PRO A 196 -3.17 14.11 -6.88
CA PRO A 196 -2.72 13.23 -7.94
C PRO A 196 -2.69 11.79 -7.41
N TYR A 197 -3.40 10.91 -8.10
CA TYR A 197 -3.26 9.47 -7.89
C TYR A 197 -1.88 9.07 -8.38
N LEU A 198 -0.87 9.14 -7.53
CA LEU A 198 0.49 8.75 -7.87
C LEU A 198 0.60 7.23 -7.95
N SER A 199 1.44 6.77 -8.86
CA SER A 199 1.90 5.39 -8.93
C SER A 199 3.33 5.38 -8.39
N CYS A 200 3.59 4.62 -7.33
CA CYS A 200 4.88 4.56 -6.67
C CYS A 200 5.40 3.11 -6.60
N ALA A 201 6.67 2.93 -6.90
CA ALA A 201 7.38 1.65 -6.77
C ALA A 201 8.81 1.86 -6.29
N ILE A 202 9.36 0.86 -5.58
CA ILE A 202 10.71 0.90 -5.01
C ILE A 202 11.54 -0.25 -5.55
N ALA A 203 12.57 0.02 -6.35
CA ALA A 203 13.49 -0.99 -6.86
C ALA A 203 14.88 -0.77 -6.26
N GLY A 204 15.30 -1.63 -5.33
CA GLY A 204 16.50 -1.40 -4.52
C GLY A 204 16.47 -0.05 -3.79
N THR A 205 17.28 0.91 -4.25
CA THR A 205 17.38 2.28 -3.70
C THR A 205 16.64 3.34 -4.52
N LYS A 206 15.98 2.92 -5.60
CA LYS A 206 15.33 3.83 -6.55
C LYS A 206 13.85 3.98 -6.21
N ILE A 207 13.42 5.22 -6.07
CA ILE A 207 12.01 5.60 -5.96
C ILE A 207 11.52 5.90 -7.38
N LEU A 208 10.60 5.09 -7.87
CA LEU A 208 9.93 5.29 -9.15
C LEU A 208 8.56 5.90 -8.93
N VAL A 209 8.25 6.95 -9.70
CA VAL A 209 6.97 7.64 -9.63
C VAL A 209 6.46 7.96 -11.03
N SER A 210 5.18 7.71 -11.28
CA SER A 210 4.46 8.25 -12.43
C SER A 210 3.15 8.89 -12.00
N CYS A 211 2.60 9.73 -12.87
CA CYS A 211 1.31 10.39 -12.69
C CYS A 211 0.41 10.04 -13.88
N PRO A 212 -0.90 9.77 -13.69
CA PRO A 212 -1.81 9.38 -14.78
C PRO A 212 -1.87 10.35 -15.96
N ASN A 213 -1.51 11.62 -15.75
CA ASN A 213 -1.55 12.66 -16.77
C ASN A 213 -0.24 12.77 -17.59
N LYS A 214 0.77 11.95 -17.28
CA LYS A 214 2.12 12.03 -17.85
C LYS A 214 2.62 10.62 -18.17
N PRO A 215 3.07 10.34 -19.41
CA PRO A 215 3.56 9.01 -19.79
C PRO A 215 4.93 8.68 -19.18
N GLU A 216 5.64 9.65 -18.61
CA GLU A 216 6.99 9.46 -18.10
C GLU A 216 7.03 8.75 -16.74
N VAL A 217 8.04 7.90 -16.55
CA VAL A 217 8.43 7.37 -15.24
C VAL A 217 9.60 8.19 -14.71
N PHE A 218 9.44 8.80 -13.54
CA PHE A 218 10.47 9.55 -12.85
C PHE A 218 11.17 8.67 -11.82
N CYS A 219 12.49 8.69 -11.81
CA CYS A 219 13.33 7.89 -10.93
C CYS A 219 14.23 8.77 -10.07
N TYR A 220 14.18 8.57 -8.75
CA TYR A 220 15.08 9.18 -7.78
C TYR A 220 15.92 8.10 -7.10
N ASP A 221 17.25 8.14 -7.27
CA ASP A 221 18.15 7.15 -6.67
C ASP A 221 18.71 7.63 -5.34
N ALA A 222 18.26 7.03 -4.24
CA ALA A 222 18.74 7.33 -2.89
C ALA A 222 20.14 6.76 -2.59
N ALA A 223 20.74 5.93 -3.45
CA ALA A 223 21.96 5.20 -3.14
C ALA A 223 23.16 6.10 -2.80
N LYS A 224 23.31 7.22 -3.51
CA LYS A 224 24.54 8.05 -3.46
C LYS A 224 24.35 9.36 -2.73
N LEU A 225 23.17 9.57 -2.14
CA LEU A 225 22.78 10.88 -1.61
C LEU A 225 22.92 10.92 -0.09
N ARG A 226 23.51 12.00 0.41
CA ARG A 226 23.41 12.38 1.82
C ARG A 226 22.03 12.96 2.09
N CYS A 227 21.65 13.01 3.36
CA CYS A 227 20.34 13.52 3.76
C CYS A 227 20.09 14.96 3.29
N ASN A 228 21.12 15.80 3.30
CA ASN A 228 21.07 17.21 2.91
C ASN A 228 21.29 17.48 1.41
N ASP A 229 21.66 16.48 0.62
CA ASP A 229 21.80 16.64 -0.83
C ASP A 229 20.39 16.72 -1.45
N LEU A 230 20.11 17.65 -2.36
CA LEU A 230 18.78 17.73 -2.98
C LEU A 230 18.45 16.48 -3.81
N GLY A 231 19.46 15.91 -4.47
CA GLY A 231 19.29 14.86 -5.47
C GLY A 231 18.55 15.36 -6.70
N GLU A 232 18.41 14.49 -7.70
CA GLU A 232 17.76 14.82 -8.97
C GLU A 232 16.86 13.66 -9.40
N TRP A 233 15.77 14.01 -10.09
CA TRP A 233 14.90 13.06 -10.74
C TRP A 233 15.36 12.84 -12.17
N LYS A 234 15.54 11.58 -12.56
CA LYS A 234 15.79 11.18 -13.94
C LYS A 234 14.50 10.70 -14.57
N ILE A 235 14.29 11.02 -15.84
CA ILE A 235 13.22 10.42 -16.63
C ILE A 235 13.74 9.09 -17.17
N LEU A 236 12.99 8.01 -16.95
CA LEU A 236 13.25 6.72 -17.54
C LEU A 236 12.40 6.56 -18.80
N SER A 237 13.08 6.34 -19.93
CA SER A 237 12.45 6.09 -21.23
C SER A 237 12.03 4.61 -21.37
N GLY A 238 11.04 4.31 -22.19
CA GLY A 238 10.66 2.92 -22.52
C GLY A 238 9.35 2.42 -21.90
N SER A 239 8.65 3.26 -21.14
CA SER A 239 7.22 3.07 -20.91
C SER A 239 6.43 4.09 -21.73
N ASP A 240 5.49 3.61 -22.54
CA ASP A 240 4.61 4.47 -23.33
C ASP A 240 3.51 5.14 -22.47
N TYR A 241 3.28 4.65 -21.25
CA TYR A 241 2.13 5.02 -20.40
C TYR A 241 2.45 5.12 -18.90
N GLY A 242 3.70 5.36 -18.51
CA GLY A 242 4.11 5.45 -17.11
C GLY A 242 4.09 4.09 -16.39
N LEU A 243 3.86 4.07 -15.07
CA LEU A 243 3.66 2.83 -14.32
C LEU A 243 2.20 2.36 -14.50
N PRO A 244 1.97 1.05 -14.75
CA PRO A 244 0.66 0.54 -15.16
C PRO A 244 -0.32 0.30 -13.99
N PHE A 245 -0.29 1.12 -12.96
CA PHE A 245 -1.13 0.98 -11.75
C PHE A 245 -1.30 2.33 -11.03
N ILE A 246 -2.12 2.39 -9.99
CA ILE A 246 -2.26 3.55 -9.08
C ILE A 246 -1.93 3.09 -7.65
N GLY A 247 -1.32 3.96 -6.85
CA GLY A 247 -0.92 3.67 -5.49
C GLY A 247 0.46 3.02 -5.43
N ASN A 248 0.65 2.15 -4.44
CA ASN A 248 1.96 1.55 -4.15
C ASN A 248 2.01 0.11 -4.67
N ALA A 249 3.03 -0.20 -5.48
CA ALA A 249 3.32 -1.58 -5.87
C ALA A 249 4.40 -2.19 -4.98
N LEU A 250 4.33 -3.51 -4.79
CA LEU A 250 5.44 -4.27 -4.21
C LEU A 250 6.39 -4.68 -5.33
N VAL A 251 7.65 -4.31 -5.21
CA VAL A 251 8.70 -4.75 -6.13
C VAL A 251 9.67 -5.64 -5.38
N LEU A 252 10.04 -6.76 -5.98
CA LEU A 252 11.03 -7.69 -5.48
C LEU A 252 12.22 -7.74 -6.43
N ASP A 253 13.43 -7.60 -5.89
CA ASP A 253 14.68 -7.85 -6.62
C ASP A 253 14.90 -9.37 -6.75
N LEU A 254 15.07 -9.86 -7.98
CA LEU A 254 15.42 -11.24 -8.26
C LEU A 254 16.92 -11.44 -8.38
N GLU A 255 17.37 -12.68 -8.24
CA GLU A 255 18.79 -13.05 -8.27
C GLU A 255 19.44 -12.83 -9.65
N ASP A 256 18.65 -12.85 -10.72
CA ASP A 256 19.07 -12.60 -12.10
C ASP A 256 19.23 -11.10 -12.43
N GLY A 257 19.02 -10.21 -11.44
CA GLY A 257 19.08 -8.76 -11.62
C GLY A 257 17.82 -8.15 -12.23
N THR A 258 16.78 -8.94 -12.48
CA THR A 258 15.45 -8.44 -12.86
C THR A 258 14.60 -8.15 -11.63
N ASN A 259 13.52 -7.40 -11.82
CA ASN A 259 12.54 -7.13 -10.79
C ASN A 259 11.20 -7.78 -11.14
N ILE A 260 10.48 -8.27 -10.13
CA ILE A 260 9.04 -8.55 -10.27
C ILE A 260 8.27 -7.49 -9.51
N LEU A 261 7.35 -6.84 -10.20
CA LEU A 261 6.43 -5.87 -9.66
C LEU A 261 5.04 -6.50 -9.52
N PHE A 262 4.48 -6.43 -8.32
CA PHE A 262 3.12 -6.82 -8.02
C PHE A 262 2.28 -5.58 -7.78
N SER A 263 1.23 -5.43 -8.58
CA SER A 263 0.23 -4.40 -8.40
C SER A 263 -1.16 -4.97 -8.59
N SER A 264 -2.17 -4.17 -8.28
CA SER A 264 -3.54 -4.47 -8.63
C SER A 264 -4.00 -3.61 -9.80
N GLN A 265 -4.73 -4.22 -10.73
CA GLN A 265 -5.41 -3.52 -11.83
C GLN A 265 -6.89 -3.22 -11.54
N PHE A 266 -7.30 -3.08 -10.26
CA PHE A 266 -8.71 -2.79 -9.92
C PHE A 266 -9.18 -1.39 -10.36
N PHE A 267 -8.27 -0.47 -10.67
CA PHE A 267 -8.63 0.92 -10.95
C PHE A 267 -7.71 1.57 -11.98
N HIS A 268 -8.06 1.50 -13.26
CA HIS A 268 -7.50 2.45 -14.21
C HIS A 268 -8.45 2.76 -15.36
N TRP A 269 -9.27 3.80 -15.19
CA TRP A 269 -10.15 4.34 -16.24
C TRP A 269 -9.39 4.77 -17.51
N TYR A 270 -8.09 5.08 -17.39
CA TYR A 270 -7.24 5.46 -18.52
C TYR A 270 -6.67 4.24 -19.28
N ILE A 271 -6.42 3.10 -18.61
CA ILE A 271 -6.07 1.82 -19.29
C ILE A 271 -7.38 1.22 -19.85
N LEU A 272 -8.53 1.43 -19.22
CA LEU A 272 -9.84 1.02 -19.73
C LEU A 272 -10.21 1.66 -21.09
N ARG A 273 -9.62 2.80 -21.48
CA ARG A 273 -9.80 3.36 -22.84
C ARG A 273 -9.04 2.61 -23.92
N HIS A 274 -7.98 1.88 -23.56
CA HIS A 274 -7.06 1.27 -24.53
C HIS A 274 -6.98 -0.26 -24.42
N HIS A 275 -7.50 -0.87 -23.35
CA HIS A 275 -7.52 -2.31 -23.16
C HIS A 275 -8.95 -2.80 -22.91
N HIS A 276 -9.54 -3.45 -23.92
CA HIS A 276 -10.92 -3.93 -23.91
C HIS A 276 -11.18 -5.20 -23.07
N LYS A 277 -10.16 -5.80 -22.44
CA LYS A 277 -10.28 -7.03 -21.64
C LYS A 277 -9.23 -7.04 -20.53
N ILE A 278 -9.39 -6.21 -19.51
CA ILE A 278 -8.54 -6.27 -18.32
C ILE A 278 -9.22 -7.21 -17.32
N ASP A 279 -8.59 -8.35 -17.07
CA ASP A 279 -8.98 -9.21 -15.95
C ASP A 279 -8.63 -8.49 -14.65
N ARG A 280 -9.67 -8.18 -13.86
CA ARG A 280 -9.52 -7.63 -12.51
C ARG A 280 -8.77 -8.65 -11.65
N GLY A 281 -7.65 -8.24 -11.06
CA GLY A 281 -6.86 -9.11 -10.20
C GLY A 281 -5.52 -8.52 -9.82
N ILE A 282 -4.72 -9.34 -9.15
CA ILE A 282 -3.30 -9.07 -8.88
C ILE A 282 -2.53 -9.42 -10.15
N VAL A 283 -1.74 -8.47 -10.66
CA VAL A 283 -0.97 -8.64 -11.89
C VAL A 283 0.52 -8.53 -11.59
N PRO A 284 1.29 -9.59 -11.92
CA PRO A 284 2.73 -9.55 -11.89
C PRO A 284 3.28 -8.94 -13.19
N TYR A 285 4.28 -8.09 -13.06
CA TYR A 285 5.02 -7.53 -14.18
C TYR A 285 6.50 -7.84 -14.00
N ARG A 286 7.16 -8.21 -15.10
CA ARG A 286 8.61 -8.17 -15.15
C ARG A 286 9.03 -6.72 -15.37
N MET A 287 9.89 -6.24 -14.49
CA MET A 287 10.45 -4.90 -14.55
C MET A 287 11.97 -4.99 -14.67
N THR A 288 12.53 -4.21 -15.59
CA THR A 288 13.97 -4.07 -15.75
C THR A 288 14.31 -2.59 -15.81
N ILE A 289 15.27 -2.17 -14.99
CA ILE A 289 15.79 -0.80 -14.98
C ILE A 289 17.23 -0.85 -15.48
N ASN A 290 17.49 -0.23 -16.62
CA ASN A 290 18.84 -0.09 -17.15
C ASN A 290 19.38 1.31 -16.80
N ASP A 291 20.33 1.33 -15.86
CA ASP A 291 20.99 2.55 -15.38
C ASP A 291 21.92 3.20 -16.43
N SER A 292 22.47 2.44 -17.39
CA SER A 292 23.37 3.00 -18.41
C SER A 292 22.61 3.91 -19.38
N ASP A 293 21.41 3.48 -19.77
CA ASP A 293 20.64 4.11 -20.84
C ASP A 293 19.41 4.87 -20.30
N SER A 294 19.23 4.91 -18.98
CA SER A 294 18.04 5.47 -18.32
C SER A 294 16.75 4.90 -18.92
N ARG A 295 16.69 3.58 -19.08
CA ARG A 295 15.54 2.88 -19.64
C ARG A 295 14.83 2.04 -18.60
N ILE A 296 13.51 1.99 -18.70
CA ILE A 296 12.66 1.08 -17.94
C ILE A 296 11.84 0.24 -18.91
N SER A 297 11.76 -1.06 -18.65
CA SER A 297 10.81 -1.95 -19.32
C SER A 297 9.90 -2.56 -18.27
N ILE A 298 8.58 -2.49 -18.50
CA ILE A 298 7.57 -3.09 -17.64
C ILE A 298 6.66 -3.91 -18.54
N LYS A 299 6.75 -5.23 -18.45
CA LYS A 299 5.94 -6.14 -19.25
C LYS A 299 5.05 -6.98 -18.33
N PRO A 300 3.73 -7.03 -18.56
CA PRO A 300 2.88 -7.95 -17.81
C PRO A 300 3.35 -9.38 -18.12
N ILE A 301 3.53 -10.20 -17.08
CA ILE A 301 3.90 -11.59 -17.30
C ILE A 301 2.62 -12.32 -17.73
N LYS A 302 2.63 -12.93 -18.92
CA LYS A 302 1.48 -13.64 -19.53
C LYS A 302 1.04 -14.79 -18.63
N THR A 303 0.25 -14.47 -17.62
CA THR A 303 -0.35 -15.42 -16.71
C THR A 303 -1.79 -15.02 -16.51
N LYS A 304 -2.64 -16.01 -16.23
CA LYS A 304 -3.94 -15.74 -15.61
C LYS A 304 -3.64 -14.84 -14.42
N ALA A 305 -4.10 -13.58 -14.44
CA ALA A 305 -4.08 -12.76 -13.24
C ALA A 305 -4.57 -13.62 -12.07
N LEU A 306 -4.10 -13.38 -10.85
CA LEU A 306 -4.77 -13.96 -9.67
C LEU A 306 -6.12 -13.23 -9.59
N GLY A 307 -7.04 -13.72 -10.41
CA GLY A 307 -8.34 -13.16 -10.69
C GLY A 307 -9.35 -14.07 -10.04
N ARG A 308 -10.26 -14.65 -10.85
CA ARG A 308 -11.43 -15.35 -10.32
C ARG A 308 -11.14 -16.60 -9.49
N GLU A 309 -10.01 -17.25 -9.73
CA GLU A 309 -9.64 -18.51 -9.06
C GLU A 309 -9.13 -18.29 -7.63
N VAL A 310 -8.70 -17.06 -7.28
CA VAL A 310 -8.01 -16.78 -6.00
C VAL A 310 -8.66 -15.63 -5.23
N VAL A 311 -9.13 -14.59 -5.93
CA VAL A 311 -9.75 -13.41 -5.31
C VAL A 311 -11.27 -13.63 -5.21
N PRO A 312 -11.86 -13.65 -4.00
CA PRO A 312 -13.31 -13.80 -3.87
C PRO A 312 -14.08 -12.64 -4.54
N PRO A 313 -15.26 -12.90 -5.14
CA PRO A 313 -16.00 -11.88 -5.90
C PRO A 313 -16.34 -10.59 -5.13
N VAL A 314 -16.54 -10.68 -3.80
CA VAL A 314 -16.83 -9.52 -2.94
C VAL A 314 -15.69 -8.47 -2.94
N PHE A 315 -14.47 -8.87 -3.31
CA PHE A 315 -13.32 -7.99 -3.41
C PHE A 315 -13.10 -7.44 -4.82
N TRP A 316 -13.93 -7.78 -5.81
CA TRP A 316 -13.80 -7.23 -7.17
C TRP A 316 -14.44 -5.85 -7.32
N SER A 317 -14.97 -5.29 -6.24
CA SER A 317 -15.46 -3.92 -6.21
C SER A 317 -14.33 -2.95 -6.56
N PRO A 318 -14.61 -1.89 -7.34
CA PRO A 318 -13.65 -0.81 -7.51
C PRO A 318 -13.25 -0.20 -6.14
N THR A 319 -14.16 -0.14 -5.17
CA THR A 319 -13.89 0.45 -3.85
C THR A 319 -12.97 -0.41 -2.97
N THR A 320 -12.57 -1.60 -3.42
CA THR A 320 -11.63 -2.45 -2.69
C THR A 320 -10.27 -1.79 -2.60
N SER A 321 -9.84 -1.51 -1.37
CA SER A 321 -8.47 -1.06 -1.08
C SER A 321 -7.55 -2.28 -1.00
N HIS A 322 -6.27 -2.10 -1.35
CA HIS A 322 -5.31 -3.19 -1.38
C HIS A 322 -3.92 -2.76 -0.92
N SER A 323 -3.16 -3.73 -0.41
CA SER A 323 -1.76 -3.55 -0.08
C SER A 323 -1.02 -4.89 -0.21
N PHE A 324 0.29 -4.83 -0.42
CA PHE A 324 1.12 -6.01 -0.59
C PHE A 324 2.23 -6.00 0.45
N VAL A 325 2.52 -7.18 1.02
CA VAL A 325 3.64 -7.38 1.94
C VAL A 325 4.47 -8.58 1.51
N HIS A 326 5.79 -8.40 1.51
CA HIS A 326 6.74 -9.48 1.27
C HIS A 326 6.89 -10.31 2.54
N LEU A 327 6.58 -11.61 2.45
CA LEU A 327 6.74 -12.53 3.58
C LEU A 327 8.17 -13.08 3.68
N GLY A 328 8.95 -12.93 2.62
CA GLY A 328 10.31 -13.45 2.50
C GLY A 328 10.41 -14.60 1.51
N GLY A 329 11.59 -14.74 0.89
CA GLY A 329 11.76 -15.67 -0.24
C GLY A 329 10.82 -15.30 -1.38
N ARG A 330 10.11 -16.27 -1.94
CA ARG A 330 9.13 -16.07 -3.02
C ARG A 330 7.68 -15.99 -2.54
N LYS A 331 7.46 -15.65 -1.27
CA LYS A 331 6.12 -15.60 -0.65
C LYS A 331 5.64 -14.16 -0.47
N ILE A 332 4.39 -13.92 -0.85
CA ILE A 332 3.73 -12.61 -0.80
C ILE A 332 2.36 -12.77 -0.16
N CYS A 333 1.95 -11.78 0.63
CA CYS A 333 0.56 -11.62 1.03
C CYS A 333 -0.02 -10.36 0.37
N CYS A 334 -1.12 -10.52 -0.34
CA CYS A 334 -1.98 -9.44 -0.78
C CYS A 334 -3.12 -9.29 0.22
N VAL A 335 -3.23 -8.10 0.81
CA VAL A 335 -4.33 -7.74 1.69
C VAL A 335 -5.34 -6.93 0.89
N LEU A 336 -6.59 -7.38 0.86
CA LEU A 336 -7.72 -6.70 0.23
C LEU A 336 -8.72 -6.32 1.31
N ALA A 337 -9.27 -5.12 1.25
CA ALA A 337 -10.34 -4.70 2.15
C ALA A 337 -11.52 -4.13 1.36
N SER A 338 -12.70 -4.70 1.60
CA SER A 338 -13.96 -4.34 0.94
C SER A 338 -15.01 -3.96 1.99
N GLN A 339 -15.71 -2.86 1.76
CA GLN A 339 -16.75 -2.34 2.64
C GLN A 339 -18.06 -3.09 2.39
N ILE A 340 -18.79 -3.39 3.46
CA ILE A 340 -20.18 -3.85 3.39
C ILE A 340 -21.05 -2.70 3.90
N SER A 341 -21.85 -2.14 2.98
CA SER A 341 -22.82 -1.11 3.31
C SER A 341 -23.91 -1.66 4.23
N ALA A 342 -24.38 -0.81 5.14
CA ALA A 342 -25.55 -1.09 5.96
C ALA A 342 -26.82 -1.15 5.10
N GLU A 343 -27.91 -1.68 5.69
CA GLU A 343 -29.22 -1.76 5.04
C GLU A 343 -29.75 -0.38 4.60
N ASP A 344 -29.34 0.70 5.26
CA ASP A 344 -29.72 2.07 4.93
C ASP A 344 -28.99 2.65 3.70
N GLY A 345 -27.94 1.97 3.22
CA GLY A 345 -27.09 2.37 2.09
C GLY A 345 -26.24 3.63 2.32
N ASN A 346 -26.34 4.27 3.48
CA ASN A 346 -25.66 5.53 3.82
C ASN A 346 -24.52 5.34 4.80
N SER A 347 -24.47 4.20 5.47
CA SER A 347 -23.42 3.82 6.40
C SER A 347 -22.76 2.49 6.02
N ILE A 348 -21.66 2.19 6.69
CA ILE A 348 -20.89 0.94 6.56
C ILE A 348 -20.99 0.21 7.88
N ASP A 349 -21.56 -0.99 7.85
CA ASP A 349 -21.66 -1.85 9.03
C ASP A 349 -20.38 -2.62 9.27
N LYS A 350 -19.73 -3.08 8.18
CA LYS A 350 -18.60 -4.01 8.26
C LYS A 350 -17.57 -3.77 7.19
N MET A 351 -16.35 -4.25 7.44
CA MET A 351 -15.31 -4.36 6.43
C MET A 351 -14.78 -5.79 6.41
N LEU A 352 -14.84 -6.42 5.23
CA LEU A 352 -14.17 -7.70 5.02
C LEU A 352 -12.72 -7.45 4.66
N ILE A 353 -11.82 -8.24 5.25
CA ILE A 353 -10.38 -8.15 5.02
C ILE A 353 -9.89 -9.53 4.58
N ALA A 354 -9.49 -9.67 3.33
CA ALA A 354 -8.89 -10.88 2.80
C ALA A 354 -7.36 -10.80 2.82
N PHE A 355 -6.73 -11.84 3.34
CA PHE A 355 -5.31 -12.10 3.26
C PHE A 355 -5.08 -13.24 2.27
N ILE A 356 -4.65 -12.89 1.06
CA ILE A 356 -4.36 -13.84 -0.01
C ILE A 356 -2.85 -14.07 -0.01
N THR A 357 -2.42 -15.23 0.45
CA THR A 357 -1.01 -15.57 0.56
C THR A 357 -0.62 -16.58 -0.51
N PHE A 358 0.42 -16.27 -1.27
CA PHE A 358 0.85 -17.12 -2.37
C PHE A 358 2.37 -17.16 -2.50
N GLU A 359 2.86 -18.24 -3.10
CA GLU A 359 4.25 -18.42 -3.48
C GLU A 359 4.36 -18.34 -5.00
N PHE A 360 5.23 -17.47 -5.51
CA PHE A 360 5.43 -17.36 -6.95
C PHE A 360 6.69 -18.12 -7.37
N ARG A 361 6.71 -18.57 -8.63
CA ARG A 361 7.92 -19.04 -9.29
C ARG A 361 8.02 -18.33 -10.62
N CYS A 362 9.25 -17.92 -10.94
CA CYS A 362 9.60 -17.37 -12.23
C CYS A 362 10.87 -18.08 -12.67
N THR A 363 10.90 -18.55 -13.92
CA THR A 363 12.12 -19.01 -14.58
C THR A 363 12.41 -18.09 -15.75
N THR A 364 13.62 -17.55 -15.81
CA THR A 364 14.14 -16.92 -17.01
C THR A 364 14.58 -18.02 -17.97
N LYS A 365 13.87 -18.22 -19.07
CA LYS A 365 14.48 -18.94 -20.19
C LYS A 365 15.51 -18.00 -20.82
N SER A 366 16.78 -18.27 -20.59
CA SER A 366 17.85 -17.70 -21.40
C SER A 366 17.81 -18.40 -22.76
N ASN A 367 17.37 -17.69 -23.80
CA ASN A 367 17.98 -17.65 -25.14
C ASN A 367 16.95 -17.21 -26.20
N ASP A 368 17.27 -16.07 -26.84
CA ASP A 368 17.28 -15.82 -28.29
C ASP A 368 16.15 -16.23 -29.25
N ASP A 369 15.01 -16.74 -28.80
CA ASP A 369 13.85 -16.94 -29.69
C ASP A 369 12.63 -16.18 -29.19
N ASP A 370 11.96 -15.49 -30.11
CA ASP A 370 10.79 -14.59 -29.97
C ASP A 370 9.51 -15.23 -29.37
N ASP A 371 9.64 -16.33 -28.63
CA ASP A 371 8.53 -17.00 -27.94
C ASP A 371 8.51 -16.64 -26.43
N ASP A 372 7.65 -15.65 -26.13
CA ASP A 372 7.23 -15.07 -24.85
C ASP A 372 6.68 -16.08 -23.79
N ASP A 373 7.32 -17.23 -23.58
CA ASP A 373 6.90 -18.19 -22.55
C ASP A 373 7.81 -18.09 -21.31
N ASP A 374 7.78 -16.92 -20.68
CA ASP A 374 8.19 -16.78 -19.28
C ASP A 374 7.25 -17.65 -18.44
N GLU A 375 7.75 -18.77 -17.91
CA GLU A 375 6.99 -19.61 -17.01
C GLU A 375 6.90 -18.90 -15.65
N PHE A 376 5.82 -18.16 -15.45
CA PHE A 376 5.40 -17.66 -14.15
C PHE A 376 4.26 -18.52 -13.63
N SER A 377 4.42 -19.02 -12.42
CA SER A 377 3.38 -19.78 -11.73
C SER A 377 3.19 -19.23 -10.33
N VAL A 378 1.97 -19.36 -9.85
CA VAL A 378 1.60 -18.98 -8.50
C VAL A 378 0.91 -20.15 -7.82
N ASP A 379 1.47 -20.55 -6.69
CA ASP A 379 0.85 -21.51 -5.79
C ASP A 379 0.13 -20.73 -4.69
N ASN A 380 -1.21 -20.73 -4.70
CA ASN A 380 -1.98 -20.19 -3.57
C ASN A 380 -1.66 -21.03 -2.33
N LEU A 381 -1.17 -20.38 -1.27
CA LEU A 381 -0.85 -21.05 -0.01
C LEU A 381 -2.08 -21.09 0.90
N THR A 382 -2.69 -19.93 1.12
CA THR A 382 -3.85 -19.73 2.01
C THR A 382 -4.57 -18.44 1.64
N THR A 383 -5.90 -18.50 1.58
CA THR A 383 -6.77 -17.32 1.59
C THR A 383 -7.51 -17.30 2.91
N ARG A 384 -7.41 -16.20 3.67
CA ARG A 384 -8.16 -16.00 4.91
C ARG A 384 -8.98 -14.74 4.82
N ILE A 385 -10.23 -14.80 5.27
CA ILE A 385 -11.12 -13.64 5.30
C ILE A 385 -11.49 -13.38 6.75
N CYS A 386 -11.21 -12.18 7.21
CA CYS A 386 -11.59 -11.68 8.52
C CYS A 386 -12.73 -10.67 8.32
N GLU A 387 -13.70 -10.72 9.21
CA GLU A 387 -14.75 -9.70 9.31
C GLU A 387 -14.36 -8.72 10.41
N TYR A 388 -14.38 -7.43 10.08
CA TYR A 388 -14.23 -6.35 11.03
C TYR A 388 -15.58 -5.64 11.14
N ASP A 389 -16.25 -5.86 12.28
CA ASP A 389 -17.57 -5.33 12.56
C ASP A 389 -17.45 -4.01 13.33
N PHE A 390 -17.94 -2.93 12.73
CA PHE A 390 -17.88 -1.60 13.32
C PHE A 390 -18.97 -1.39 14.40
N SER A 391 -20.00 -2.22 14.43
CA SER A 391 -21.15 -2.07 15.33
C SER A 391 -20.82 -2.33 16.80
N ASN A 392 -19.79 -3.12 17.08
CA ASN A 392 -19.36 -3.47 18.44
C ASN A 392 -18.62 -2.33 19.16
N GLU A 393 -18.16 -1.30 18.45
CA GLU A 393 -17.28 -0.27 19.00
C GLU A 393 -17.93 1.13 19.12
N SER A 394 -19.13 1.34 18.57
CA SER A 394 -19.86 2.60 18.76
C SER A 394 -21.37 2.47 18.56
N ALA A 395 -22.14 3.04 19.49
CA ALA A 395 -23.61 3.08 19.45
C ALA A 395 -24.22 3.94 18.31
N SER A 396 -23.43 4.37 17.32
CA SER A 396 -23.96 4.90 16.06
C SER A 396 -23.09 4.44 14.88
N SER A 397 -23.68 3.67 13.97
CA SER A 397 -23.10 3.25 12.69
C SER A 397 -23.04 4.42 11.72
N ASP A 398 -22.32 5.49 12.05
CA ASP A 398 -22.20 6.71 11.22
C ASP A 398 -20.94 6.70 10.32
N ILE A 399 -20.31 5.55 10.13
CA ILE A 399 -19.13 5.40 9.27
C ILE A 399 -19.59 5.44 7.81
N TYR A 400 -19.17 6.47 7.07
CA TYR A 400 -19.49 6.59 5.64
C TYR A 400 -18.36 6.06 4.74
N HIS A 401 -17.16 5.88 5.28
CA HIS A 401 -16.01 5.34 4.54
C HIS A 401 -15.02 4.63 5.47
N ALA A 402 -14.52 3.46 5.06
CA ALA A 402 -13.45 2.74 5.75
C ALA A 402 -12.46 2.11 4.75
N THR A 403 -11.15 2.20 4.98
CA THR A 403 -10.17 1.73 4.00
C THR A 403 -8.97 1.08 4.66
N LEU A 404 -8.36 0.11 3.98
CA LEU A 404 -6.98 -0.29 4.22
C LEU A 404 -6.06 0.86 3.77
N VAL A 405 -5.14 1.24 4.65
CA VAL A 405 -4.13 2.29 4.40
C VAL A 405 -2.78 1.66 4.05
N GLY A 406 -2.48 0.49 4.60
CA GLY A 406 -1.28 -0.27 4.27
C GLY A 406 -1.11 -1.55 5.10
N CYS A 407 -0.12 -2.36 4.74
CA CYS A 407 0.22 -3.59 5.44
C CYS A 407 1.74 -3.80 5.52
N PHE A 408 2.21 -4.39 6.62
CA PHE A 408 3.64 -4.53 6.91
C PHE A 408 3.92 -5.83 7.66
N GLN A 409 5.05 -6.47 7.39
CA GLN A 409 5.53 -7.60 8.19
C GLN A 409 6.59 -7.09 9.15
N ARG A 410 6.50 -7.48 10.43
CA ARG A 410 7.52 -7.23 11.44
C ARG A 410 7.93 -8.53 12.13
#